data_AF-A0A2W4TTJ4-F1
#
_entry.id   AF-A0A2W4TTJ4-F1
#
_cell.length_a   1.000
_cell.length_b   1.000
_cell.length_c   1.000
_cell.angle_alpha   90.00
_cell.angle_beta   90.00
_cell.angle_gamma   90.00
#
_symmetry.space_group_name_H-M   'P 1'
#
loop_
_entity.id
_entity.type
_entity.pdbx_description
1 polymer ?
#
loop_
_entity_poly.entity_id
_entity_poly.type
_entity_poly.pdbx_seq_one_letter_code
_entity_poly.pdbx_strand_id
1 'polypeptide(L)'
;MVMYRTVILEAHDGSRWRSLSQLPTSGQPQINQYLLWENPSWKPSPRKPEDFPPLPDDCSERVKSRLKGVAYFVKTCWEVAAFERGVEHVAIACKDCGGQAMTEMRGAIAMAKVLAEGNIPVRFIVLLDY
;
A
#
# COMPACT_ATOMS: atom_id res chain seq x y z
N MET A 1 -3.33 8.91 18.28
CA MET A 1 -2.77 7.75 17.58
C MET A 1 -2.79 8.12 16.11
N VAL A 2 -1.62 8.36 15.52
CA VAL A 2 -1.55 9.04 14.23
C VAL A 2 -1.20 8.01 13.17
N MET A 3 -2.23 7.34 12.66
CA MET A 3 -2.04 6.36 11.59
C MET A 3 -2.00 7.06 10.23
N TYR A 4 -0.83 7.58 9.90
CA TYR A 4 -0.49 7.95 8.54
C TYR A 4 -0.29 6.69 7.69
N ARG A 5 -0.65 6.75 6.40
CA ARG A 5 -0.46 5.63 5.48
C ARG A 5 0.30 6.04 4.24
N THR A 6 1.41 5.38 3.95
CA THR A 6 2.10 5.50 2.66
C THR A 6 1.90 4.22 1.86
N VAL A 7 1.54 4.31 0.58
CA VAL A 7 1.52 3.16 -0.33
C VAL A 7 2.64 3.32 -1.34
N ILE A 8 3.42 2.26 -1.54
CA ILE A 8 4.54 2.22 -2.48
C ILE A 8 4.23 1.16 -3.53
N LEU A 9 4.19 1.55 -4.80
CA LEU A 9 4.14 0.60 -5.91
C LEU A 9 5.57 0.17 -6.24
N GLU A 10 5.82 -1.13 -6.26
CA GLU A 10 7.04 -1.73 -6.79
C GLU A 10 6.75 -2.59 -8.02
N ALA A 11 7.73 -2.68 -8.90
CA ALA A 11 7.77 -3.62 -10.01
C ALA A 11 9.11 -4.38 -10.03
N HIS A 12 9.08 -5.61 -10.52
CA HIS A 12 10.27 -6.44 -10.65
C HIS A 12 10.86 -6.31 -12.06
N ASP A 13 12.08 -5.79 -12.18
CA ASP A 13 12.73 -5.54 -13.48
C ASP A 13 13.43 -6.77 -14.09
N GLY A 14 13.25 -7.95 -13.48
CA GLY A 14 13.93 -9.20 -13.83
C GLY A 14 15.15 -9.49 -12.96
N SER A 15 15.67 -8.50 -12.23
CA SER A 15 16.78 -8.66 -11.29
C SER A 15 16.41 -8.35 -9.85
N ARG A 16 15.58 -7.32 -9.63
CA ARG A 16 15.17 -6.86 -8.31
C ARG A 16 13.87 -6.07 -8.35
N TRP A 17 13.29 -5.88 -7.17
CA TRP A 17 12.20 -4.94 -6.95
C TRP A 17 12.68 -3.49 -7.00
N ARG A 18 11.92 -2.65 -7.70
CA ARG A 18 12.12 -1.19 -7.73
C ARG A 18 10.84 -0.46 -7.40
N SER A 19 10.95 0.56 -6.54
CA SER A 19 9.85 1.49 -6.28
C SER A 19 9.63 2.40 -7.49
N LEU A 20 8.40 2.36 -8.02
CA LEU A 20 7.94 3.17 -9.13
C LEU A 20 7.23 4.43 -8.68
N SER A 21 6.40 4.32 -7.65
CA SER A 21 5.70 5.47 -7.06
C SER A 21 5.58 5.32 -5.55
N GLN A 22 5.48 6.48 -4.90
CA GLN A 22 5.11 6.61 -3.50
C GLN A 22 3.87 7.49 -3.47
N LEU A 23 2.79 6.96 -2.93
CA LEU A 23 1.50 7.63 -2.87
C LEU A 23 1.37 8.47 -1.60
N PRO A 24 0.52 9.52 -1.62
CA PRO A 24 0.47 10.51 -0.57
C PRO A 24 0.08 9.90 0.75
N THR A 25 0.68 10.44 1.79
CA THR A 25 0.36 10.06 3.15
C THR A 25 -0.94 10.74 3.60
N SER A 26 -2.00 9.96 3.81
CA SER A 26 -3.24 10.48 4.39
C SER A 26 -3.29 10.25 5.89
N GLY A 27 -3.80 11.23 6.63
CA GLY A 27 -4.11 11.12 8.05
C GLY A 27 -5.51 10.58 8.35
N GLN A 28 -6.29 10.22 7.33
CA GLN A 28 -7.66 9.73 7.49
C GLN A 28 -7.68 8.22 7.77
N PRO A 29 -8.10 7.78 8.98
CA PRO A 29 -8.05 6.37 9.38
C PRO A 29 -8.95 5.45 8.54
N GLN A 30 -9.97 6.00 7.87
CA GLN A 30 -10.89 5.23 7.03
C GLN A 30 -10.18 4.66 5.80
N ILE A 31 -9.26 5.41 5.19
CA ILE A 31 -8.40 4.92 4.10
C ILE A 31 -7.59 3.70 4.56
N ASN A 32 -7.24 3.69 5.85
CA ASN A 32 -6.39 2.65 6.43
C ASN A 32 -7.10 1.31 6.50
N GLN A 33 -8.41 1.29 6.77
CA GLN A 33 -9.17 0.06 6.91
C GLN A 33 -9.43 -0.61 5.56
N TYR A 34 -9.95 0.13 4.57
CA TYR A 34 -10.42 -0.50 3.33
C TYR A 34 -9.32 -1.09 2.44
N LEU A 35 -8.13 -0.48 2.35
CA LEU A 35 -7.03 -1.11 1.60
C LEU A 35 -6.43 -2.34 2.33
N LEU A 36 -6.81 -2.61 3.59
CA LEU A 36 -6.40 -3.81 4.33
C LEU A 36 -7.46 -4.90 4.34
N TRP A 37 -8.74 -4.51 4.37
CA TRP A 37 -9.90 -5.31 4.75
C TRP A 37 -10.45 -6.23 3.67
N GLU A 38 -10.10 -6.08 2.40
CA GLU A 38 -10.40 -7.09 1.36
C GLU A 38 -9.66 -8.44 1.60
N ASN A 39 -8.93 -8.58 2.72
CA ASN A 39 -8.54 -9.88 3.27
C ASN A 39 -9.25 -10.13 4.62
N PRO A 40 -10.40 -10.84 4.63
CA PRO A 40 -11.30 -10.99 5.77
C PRO A 40 -10.75 -11.82 6.95
N SER A 41 -9.53 -12.33 6.85
CA SER A 41 -8.88 -13.12 7.91
C SER A 41 -8.38 -12.27 9.09
N TRP A 42 -8.49 -10.94 9.01
CA TRP A 42 -7.86 -10.06 9.98
C TRP A 42 -8.84 -9.49 11.01
N LYS A 43 -9.01 -10.25 12.10
CA LYS A 43 -9.34 -9.72 13.42
C LYS A 43 -8.35 -10.29 14.44
N PRO A 44 -7.80 -9.47 15.36
CA PRO A 44 -8.08 -8.06 15.60
C PRO A 44 -7.07 -7.09 14.94
N SER A 45 -7.43 -5.81 14.89
CA SER A 45 -6.51 -4.73 14.49
C SER A 45 -5.22 -4.79 15.32
N PRO A 46 -4.04 -4.84 14.68
CA PRO A 46 -2.76 -4.86 15.38
C PRO A 46 -2.63 -3.65 16.31
N ARG A 47 -2.18 -3.88 17.54
CA ARG A 47 -2.08 -2.84 18.59
C ARG A 47 -0.65 -2.46 18.90
N LYS A 48 0.30 -3.35 18.56
CA LYS A 48 1.72 -3.20 18.84
C LYS A 48 2.56 -3.38 17.57
N PRO A 49 3.76 -2.78 17.52
CA PRO A 49 4.75 -3.01 16.47
C PRO A 49 5.01 -4.50 16.17
N GLU A 50 4.99 -5.35 17.20
CA GLU A 50 5.24 -6.79 17.07
C GLU A 50 4.08 -7.57 16.43
N ASP A 51 2.86 -6.99 16.41
CA ASP A 51 1.67 -7.62 15.82
C ASP A 51 1.65 -7.46 14.28
N PHE A 52 2.61 -6.74 13.72
CA PHE A 52 2.70 -6.48 12.28
C PHE A 52 3.60 -7.52 11.59
N PRO A 53 3.22 -8.03 10.41
CA PRO A 53 4.04 -8.94 9.64
C PRO A 53 5.35 -8.26 9.19
N PRO A 54 6.45 -9.01 9.09
CA PRO A 54 7.73 -8.49 8.65
C PRO A 54 7.68 -8.08 7.17
N LEU A 55 8.62 -7.21 6.80
CA LEU A 55 8.89 -6.88 5.41
C LEU A 55 9.29 -8.12 4.61
N PRO A 56 8.93 -8.18 3.32
CA PRO A 56 9.66 -9.02 2.38
C PRO A 56 11.15 -8.64 2.36
N ASP A 57 12.03 -9.64 2.44
CA ASP A 57 13.49 -9.43 2.43
C ASP A 57 14.00 -8.82 1.12
N ASP A 58 13.22 -8.98 0.05
CA ASP A 58 13.51 -8.54 -1.31
C ASP A 58 12.97 -7.13 -1.64
N CYS A 59 12.45 -6.38 -0.66
CA CYS A 59 11.99 -5.00 -0.87
C CYS A 59 13.07 -4.08 -1.44
N SER A 60 12.63 -3.08 -2.23
CA SER A 60 13.55 -2.08 -2.74
C SER A 60 14.17 -1.27 -1.59
N GLU A 61 15.36 -0.73 -1.82
CA GLU A 61 16.07 0.09 -0.83
C GLU A 61 15.25 1.32 -0.40
N ARG A 62 14.36 1.83 -1.26
CA ARG A 62 13.44 2.92 -0.89
C ARG A 62 12.50 2.49 0.24
N VAL A 63 11.89 1.32 0.14
CA VAL A 63 11.03 0.76 1.18
C VAL A 63 11.84 0.57 2.47
N LYS A 64 13.02 -0.06 2.39
CA LYS A 64 13.89 -0.25 3.57
C LYS A 64 14.29 1.07 4.23
N SER A 65 14.61 2.10 3.43
CA SER A 65 15.00 3.42 3.93
C SER A 65 13.86 4.11 4.68
N ARG A 66 12.62 3.94 4.23
CA ARG A 66 11.45 4.56 4.86
C ARG A 66 11.18 4.02 6.25
N LEU A 67 11.54 2.75 6.47
CA LEU A 67 11.27 1.98 7.69
C LEU A 67 12.35 2.20 8.76
N LYS A 68 13.43 2.92 8.43
CA LYS A 68 14.45 3.30 9.41
C LYS A 68 13.88 4.32 10.38
N GLY A 69 13.61 3.88 11.61
CA GLY A 69 13.30 4.76 12.75
C GLY A 69 11.81 4.96 13.05
N VAL A 70 10.90 4.26 12.38
CA VAL A 70 9.45 4.32 12.64
C VAL A 70 8.85 2.91 12.54
N ALA A 71 7.92 2.56 13.43
CA ALA A 71 7.18 1.30 13.36
C ALA A 71 6.14 1.39 12.24
N TYR A 72 6.24 0.51 11.24
CA TYR A 72 5.27 0.44 10.15
C TYR A 72 4.62 -0.94 10.04
N PHE A 73 3.32 -0.98 9.80
CA PHE A 73 2.69 -2.17 9.21
C PHE A 73 3.10 -2.31 7.76
N VAL A 74 3.50 -3.49 7.31
CA VAL A 74 3.85 -3.73 5.90
C VAL A 74 2.95 -4.80 5.33
N LYS A 75 2.16 -4.47 4.31
CA LYS A 75 1.44 -5.48 3.52
C LYS A 75 1.76 -5.34 2.06
N THR A 76 2.03 -6.48 1.47
CA THR A 76 2.30 -6.60 0.04
C THR A 76 1.05 -7.13 -0.66
N CYS A 77 0.44 -6.32 -1.51
CA CYS A 77 -0.65 -6.74 -2.38
C CYS A 77 -0.10 -7.02 -3.78
N TRP A 78 -0.17 -8.28 -4.19
CA TRP A 78 0.32 -8.76 -5.49
C TRP A 78 -0.78 -8.74 -6.56
N GLU A 79 -2.04 -8.76 -6.14
CA GLU A 79 -3.19 -8.78 -7.03
C GLU A 79 -3.70 -7.35 -7.26
N VAL A 80 -3.46 -6.82 -8.46
CA VAL A 80 -3.88 -5.46 -8.84
C VAL A 80 -5.40 -5.28 -8.68
N ALA A 81 -6.20 -6.29 -9.00
CA ALA A 81 -7.65 -6.24 -8.88
C ALA A 81 -8.12 -6.10 -7.41
N ALA A 82 -7.43 -6.75 -6.46
CA ALA A 82 -7.74 -6.60 -5.03
C ALA A 82 -7.40 -5.20 -4.51
N PHE A 83 -6.28 -4.63 -4.97
CA PHE A 83 -5.91 -3.27 -4.62
C PHE A 83 -6.90 -2.24 -5.20
N GLU A 84 -7.34 -2.43 -6.45
CA GLU A 84 -8.35 -1.60 -7.11
C GLU A 84 -9.67 -1.55 -6.33
N ARG A 85 -10.22 -2.72 -5.95
CA ARG A 85 -11.44 -2.78 -5.12
C ARG A 85 -11.27 -2.06 -3.78
N GLY A 86 -10.11 -2.21 -3.15
CA GLY A 86 -9.77 -1.47 -1.93
C GLY A 86 -9.83 0.05 -2.13
N VAL A 87 -9.28 0.57 -3.23
CA VAL A 87 -9.31 2.01 -3.56
C VAL A 87 -10.74 2.48 -3.89
N GLU A 88 -11.54 1.67 -4.58
CA GLU A 88 -12.95 1.98 -4.85
C GLU A 88 -13.76 2.09 -3.56
N HIS A 89 -13.56 1.16 -2.61
CA HIS A 89 -14.20 1.24 -1.30
C HIS A 89 -13.77 2.49 -0.52
N VAL A 90 -12.49 2.88 -0.58
CA VAL A 90 -12.04 4.16 0.00
C VAL A 90 -12.79 5.33 -0.62
N ALA A 91 -12.91 5.37 -1.95
CA ALA A 91 -13.60 6.45 -2.66
C ALA A 91 -15.07 6.60 -2.22
N ILE A 92 -15.74 5.47 -1.95
CA ILE A 92 -17.14 5.43 -1.51
C ILE A 92 -17.27 5.86 -0.04
N ALA A 93 -16.43 5.31 0.84
CA ALA A 93 -16.54 5.48 2.27
C ALA A 93 -15.96 6.81 2.79
N CYS A 94 -15.11 7.45 2.00
CA CYS A 94 -14.37 8.64 2.40
C CYS A 94 -14.53 9.76 1.37
N LYS A 95 -15.63 10.50 1.49
CA LYS A 95 -15.99 11.60 0.57
C LYS A 95 -15.02 12.79 0.63
N ASP A 96 -14.34 12.97 1.76
CA ASP A 96 -13.36 14.04 1.99
C ASP A 96 -11.91 13.57 1.84
N CYS A 97 -11.69 12.37 1.30
CA CYS A 97 -10.37 11.92 0.91
C CYS A 97 -9.84 12.89 -0.15
N GLY A 98 -8.75 13.61 0.18
CA GLY A 98 -8.20 14.64 -0.70
C GLY A 98 -8.11 14.14 -2.14
N GLY A 99 -8.79 14.83 -3.07
CA GLY A 99 -8.96 14.36 -4.46
C GLY A 99 -7.64 14.03 -5.15
N GLN A 100 -6.56 14.69 -4.74
CA GLN A 100 -5.20 14.39 -5.17
C GLN A 100 -4.75 12.96 -4.79
N ALA A 101 -4.93 12.54 -3.52
CA ALA A 101 -4.53 11.20 -3.07
C ALA A 101 -5.30 10.09 -3.81
N MET A 102 -6.59 10.31 -4.06
CA MET A 102 -7.41 9.38 -4.86
C MET A 102 -6.94 9.33 -6.31
N THR A 103 -6.58 10.48 -6.89
CA THR A 103 -6.06 10.58 -8.26
C THR A 103 -4.73 9.83 -8.39
N GLU A 104 -3.81 10.02 -7.45
CA GLU A 104 -2.52 9.34 -7.43
C GLU A 104 -2.67 7.81 -7.23
N MET A 105 -3.58 7.36 -6.35
CA MET A 105 -3.90 5.94 -6.19
C MET A 105 -4.43 5.31 -7.49
N ARG A 106 -5.35 6.00 -8.19
CA ARG A 106 -5.85 5.55 -9.49
C ARG A 106 -4.75 5.50 -10.56
N GLY A 107 -3.85 6.49 -10.56
CA GLY A 107 -2.69 6.52 -11.44
C GLY A 107 -1.74 5.33 -11.21
N ALA A 108 -1.48 4.97 -9.96
CA ALA A 108 -0.68 3.79 -9.63
C ALA A 108 -1.36 2.47 -10.03
N ILE A 109 -2.69 2.36 -9.90
CA ILE A 109 -3.45 1.20 -10.41
C ILE A 109 -3.29 1.10 -11.92
N ALA A 110 -3.48 2.19 -12.66
CA ALA A 110 -3.34 2.20 -14.12
C ALA A 110 -1.93 1.77 -14.56
N MET A 111 -0.89 2.27 -13.88
CA MET A 111 0.49 1.85 -14.11
C MET A 111 0.69 0.35 -13.84
N ALA A 112 0.17 -0.15 -12.71
CA ALA A 112 0.28 -1.56 -12.35
C ALA A 112 -0.42 -2.48 -13.36
N LYS A 113 -1.57 -2.06 -13.92
CA LYS A 113 -2.29 -2.81 -14.97
C LYS A 113 -1.44 -2.94 -16.25
N VAL A 114 -0.89 -1.83 -16.75
CA VAL A 114 -0.03 -1.84 -17.95
C VAL A 114 1.18 -2.77 -17.76
N LEU A 115 1.80 -2.74 -16.57
CA LEU A 115 2.95 -3.60 -16.26
C LEU A 115 2.54 -5.08 -16.17
N ALA A 116 1.42 -5.37 -15.52
CA ALA A 116 0.90 -6.74 -15.40
C ALA A 116 0.52 -7.33 -16.78
N GLU A 117 -0.06 -6.53 -17.68
CA GLU A 117 -0.33 -6.91 -19.08
C GLU A 117 0.98 -7.24 -19.83
N GLY A 118 2.06 -6.54 -19.51
CA GLY A 118 3.41 -6.82 -19.98
C GLY A 118 4.12 -8.01 -19.30
N ASN A 119 3.42 -8.78 -18.45
CA ASN A 119 3.97 -9.84 -17.61
C ASN A 119 5.07 -9.39 -16.64
N ILE A 120 5.08 -8.11 -16.25
CA ILE A 120 6.00 -7.57 -15.26
C ILE A 120 5.34 -7.73 -13.87
N PRO A 121 5.95 -8.49 -12.94
CA PRO A 121 5.41 -8.62 -11.59
C PRO A 121 5.39 -7.26 -10.89
N VAL A 122 4.24 -6.94 -10.29
CA VAL A 122 4.02 -5.72 -9.51
C VAL A 122 3.51 -6.06 -8.13
N ARG A 123 3.80 -5.18 -7.17
CA ARG A 123 3.24 -5.27 -5.83
C ARG A 123 3.06 -3.91 -5.20
N PHE A 124 2.01 -3.76 -4.42
CA PHE A 124 1.79 -2.58 -3.58
C PHE A 124 2.22 -2.88 -2.17
N ILE A 125 3.19 -2.13 -1.66
CA ILE A 125 3.61 -2.16 -0.26
C ILE A 125 2.87 -1.05 0.48
N VAL A 126 2.02 -1.46 1.41
CA VAL A 126 1.22 -0.57 2.23
C VAL A 126 1.88 -0.42 3.58
N LEU A 127 2.31 0.80 3.90
CA LEU A 127 2.94 1.22 5.14
C LEU A 127 1.91 1.93 6.04
N LEU A 128 1.82 1.55 7.33
CA LEU A 128 1.04 2.29 8.34
C LEU A 128 1.94 2.80 9.46
N ASP A 129 2.06 4.11 9.62
CA ASP A 129 2.77 4.75 10.73
C ASP A 129 1.94 4.59 12.04
N TYR A 130 2.60 4.61 13.20
CA TYR A 130 1.98 4.56 14.53
C TYR A 130 1.86 5.95 15.19
#